data_AF-A0A924WMA6-F1
#
_entry.id   AF-A0A924WMA6-F1
#
_cell.length_a   1.000
_cell.length_b   1.000
_cell.length_c   1.000
_cell.angle_alpha   90.00
_cell.angle_beta   90.00
_cell.angle_gamma   90.00
#
_symmetry.space_group_name_H-M   'P 1'
#
loop_
_entity.id
_entity.type
_entity.pdbx_description
1 polymer ?
#
loop_
_entity_poly.entity_id
_entity_poly.type
_entity_poly.pdbx_seq_one_letter_code
_entity_poly.pdbx_strand_id
1 'polypeptide(L)'
;MDAKTFRTATATVLTEICDGPVDAKLTWVVSNTPGSGVLGTVSALNAEQAKHRPAGASHSVAEHVAHMVFALKLARQYAAGTIAPGDWDSSWNTGDLDDAAWAALQDALRAAYQDLLAFETPDETFDSFETVCGFCATVAHAAYHLGAIRQLAVIAK
;
A
#
# COMPACT_ATOMS: atom_id res chain seq x y z
N MET A 1 -19.44 -17.77 -1.30
CA MET A 1 -18.96 -16.51 -1.90
C MET A 1 -18.21 -16.90 -3.17
N ASP A 2 -18.57 -16.33 -4.31
CA ASP A 2 -17.83 -16.57 -5.54
C ASP A 2 -16.53 -15.75 -5.61
N ALA A 3 -15.62 -16.20 -6.46
CA ALA A 3 -14.33 -15.58 -6.73
C ALA A 3 -14.42 -14.08 -7.07
N LYS A 4 -15.36 -13.74 -7.96
CA LYS A 4 -15.58 -12.37 -8.41
C LYS A 4 -15.96 -11.44 -7.26
N THR A 5 -16.84 -11.90 -6.38
CA THR A 5 -17.27 -11.16 -5.19
C THR A 5 -16.10 -10.89 -4.27
N PHE A 6 -15.27 -11.90 -3.99
CA PHE A 6 -14.10 -11.74 -3.13
C PHE A 6 -13.04 -10.80 -3.74
N ARG A 7 -12.74 -10.95 -5.04
CA ARG A 7 -11.85 -10.03 -5.77
C ARG A 7 -12.35 -8.60 -5.70
N THR A 8 -13.63 -8.40 -5.97
CA THR A 8 -14.24 -7.07 -5.95
C THR A 8 -14.18 -6.45 -4.56
N ALA A 9 -14.47 -7.23 -3.51
CA ALA A 9 -14.41 -6.76 -2.12
C ALA A 9 -12.98 -6.36 -1.73
N THR A 10 -11.99 -7.23 -1.96
CA THR A 10 -10.58 -6.95 -1.62
C THR A 10 -10.03 -5.78 -2.43
N ALA A 11 -10.33 -5.69 -3.72
CA ALA A 11 -9.97 -4.55 -4.58
C ALA A 11 -10.58 -3.24 -4.09
N THR A 12 -11.86 -3.26 -3.68
CA THR A 12 -12.56 -2.09 -3.14
C THR A 12 -11.88 -1.58 -1.88
N VAL A 13 -11.60 -2.47 -0.92
CA VAL A 13 -10.96 -2.09 0.34
C VAL A 13 -9.52 -1.63 0.11
N LEU A 14 -8.75 -2.29 -0.77
CA LEU A 14 -7.39 -1.85 -1.10
C LEU A 14 -7.38 -0.46 -1.76
N THR A 15 -8.32 -0.20 -2.68
CA THR A 15 -8.49 1.12 -3.30
C THR A 15 -8.79 2.17 -2.24
N GLU A 16 -9.71 1.88 -1.32
CA GLU A 16 -10.03 2.81 -0.22
C GLU A 16 -8.81 3.10 0.68
N ILE A 17 -7.98 2.10 0.96
CA ILE A 17 -6.75 2.28 1.75
C ILE A 17 -5.76 3.18 0.99
N CYS A 18 -5.56 2.97 -0.30
CA CYS A 18 -4.57 3.70 -1.11
C CYS A 18 -5.04 5.12 -1.46
N ASP A 19 -6.24 5.26 -2.03
CA ASP A 19 -6.77 6.53 -2.55
C ASP A 19 -7.60 7.31 -1.52
N GLY A 20 -8.23 6.60 -0.58
CA GLY A 20 -9.28 7.14 0.29
C GLY A 20 -10.69 6.83 -0.24
N PRO A 21 -11.74 7.38 0.39
CA PRO A 21 -13.11 7.08 0.02
C PRO A 21 -13.46 7.61 -1.37
N VAL A 22 -14.07 6.75 -2.21
CA VAL A 22 -14.71 7.19 -3.47
C VAL A 22 -16.04 7.91 -3.18
N ASP A 23 -16.78 7.47 -2.17
CA ASP A 23 -17.99 8.13 -1.65
C ASP A 23 -17.81 8.42 -0.15
N ALA A 24 -17.87 9.70 0.23
CA ALA A 24 -17.74 10.14 1.62
C ALA A 24 -18.94 9.74 2.51
N LYS A 25 -19.98 9.09 1.97
CA LYS A 25 -21.12 8.62 2.75
C LYS A 25 -20.86 7.28 3.45
N LEU A 26 -19.99 6.43 2.90
CA LEU A 26 -19.71 5.08 3.41
C LEU A 26 -18.23 4.72 3.20
N THR A 27 -17.57 4.31 4.27
CA THR A 27 -16.19 3.81 4.27
C THR A 27 -16.11 2.46 4.98
N TRP A 28 -15.16 1.62 4.57
CA TRP A 28 -14.90 0.32 5.19
C TRP A 28 -13.77 0.38 6.24
N VAL A 29 -12.78 1.25 6.02
CA VAL A 29 -11.55 1.33 6.82
C VAL A 29 -11.19 2.77 7.18
N VAL A 30 -11.32 3.71 6.24
CA VAL A 30 -10.84 5.09 6.42
C VAL A 30 -11.95 6.04 6.90
N SER A 31 -11.58 7.25 7.33
CA SER A 31 -12.55 8.31 7.60
C SER A 31 -13.08 8.89 6.27
N ASN A 32 -14.30 9.40 6.29
CA ASN A 32 -14.94 9.99 5.10
C ASN A 32 -14.34 11.31 4.58
N THR A 33 -13.25 11.79 5.18
CA THR A 33 -12.52 12.96 4.72
C THR A 33 -11.81 12.68 3.38
N PRO A 34 -11.86 13.59 2.39
CA PRO A 34 -11.07 13.48 1.17
C PRO A 34 -9.57 13.33 1.46
N GLY A 35 -8.88 12.51 0.66
CA GLY A 35 -7.44 12.29 0.81
C GLY A 35 -7.04 11.57 2.10
N SER A 36 -7.97 10.87 2.76
CA SER A 36 -7.64 10.12 3.96
C SER A 36 -6.82 8.85 3.69
N GLY A 37 -6.77 8.33 2.46
CA GLY A 37 -5.93 7.19 2.10
C GLY A 37 -4.42 7.47 2.19
N VAL A 38 -3.61 6.45 1.87
CA VAL A 38 -2.15 6.54 1.91
C VAL A 38 -1.66 7.67 1.01
N LEU A 39 -2.12 7.70 -0.25
CA LEU A 39 -1.66 8.67 -1.25
C LEU A 39 -1.97 10.11 -0.85
N GLY A 40 -3.16 10.36 -0.32
CA GLY A 40 -3.53 11.68 0.21
C GLY A 40 -2.67 12.06 1.42
N THR A 41 -2.42 11.13 2.34
CA THR A 41 -1.59 11.37 3.53
C THR A 41 -0.15 11.74 3.15
N VAL A 42 0.47 10.99 2.24
CA VAL A 42 1.88 11.19 1.86
C VAL A 42 2.09 12.41 0.96
N SER A 43 1.10 12.78 0.14
CA SER A 43 1.16 13.98 -0.71
C SER A 43 1.26 15.29 0.06
N ALA A 44 0.91 15.28 1.36
CA ALA A 44 0.98 16.44 2.23
C ALA A 44 2.35 16.64 2.90
N LEU A 45 3.34 15.80 2.60
CA LEU A 45 4.69 15.84 3.18
C LEU A 45 5.73 16.15 2.10
N ASN A 46 6.76 16.93 2.45
CA ASN A 46 7.99 17.03 1.67
C ASN A 46 8.98 15.91 2.05
N ALA A 47 10.13 15.81 1.35
CA ALA A 47 11.11 14.76 1.61
C ALA A 47 11.73 14.83 3.01
N GLU A 48 12.01 16.03 3.53
CA GLU A 48 12.54 16.19 4.90
C GLU A 48 11.56 15.65 5.95
N GLN A 49 10.28 15.95 5.82
CA GLN A 49 9.23 15.42 6.68
C GLN A 49 9.06 13.91 6.49
N ALA A 50 9.10 13.42 5.25
CA ALA A 50 8.96 12.00 4.95
C ALA A 50 10.12 11.15 5.49
N LYS A 51 11.34 11.72 5.56
CA LYS A 51 12.54 11.12 6.17
C LYS A 51 12.56 11.20 7.69
N HIS A 52 11.72 12.04 8.29
CA HIS A 52 11.73 12.22 9.74
C HIS A 52 11.42 10.89 10.44
N ARG A 53 12.32 10.47 11.33
CA ARG A 53 12.12 9.35 12.24
C ARG A 53 11.92 9.89 13.65
N PRO A 54 10.82 9.55 14.33
CA PRO A 54 10.72 9.76 15.78
C PRO A 54 11.87 9.06 16.50
N ALA A 55 12.23 9.54 17.69
CA ALA A 55 13.31 8.96 18.47
C ALA A 55 13.11 7.44 18.71
N GLY A 56 14.11 6.63 18.39
CA GLY A 56 14.07 5.17 18.53
C GLY A 56 14.45 4.42 17.24
N ALA A 57 13.95 3.18 17.11
CA ALA A 57 14.20 2.28 15.98
C ALA A 57 13.04 2.23 14.95
N SER A 58 12.14 3.22 14.95
CA SER A 58 11.00 3.27 14.02
C SER A 58 11.43 3.65 12.61
N HIS A 59 10.82 3.02 11.60
CA HIS A 59 10.91 3.46 10.21
C HIS A 59 10.19 4.80 9.99
N SER A 60 10.71 5.60 9.06
CA SER A 60 10.11 6.86 8.61
C SER A 60 8.93 6.62 7.66
N VAL A 61 8.18 7.68 7.36
CA VAL A 61 7.08 7.61 6.38
C VAL A 61 7.59 7.11 5.02
N ALA A 62 8.73 7.63 4.56
CA ALA A 62 9.30 7.24 3.28
C ALA A 62 9.62 5.74 3.22
N GLU A 63 10.15 5.18 4.30
CA GLU A 63 10.49 3.75 4.38
C GLU A 63 9.24 2.86 4.42
N HIS A 64 8.18 3.28 5.12
CA HIS A 64 6.89 2.59 5.04
C HIS A 64 6.32 2.59 3.62
N VAL A 65 6.47 3.69 2.87
CA VAL A 65 6.04 3.77 1.47
C VAL A 65 6.88 2.86 0.57
N ALA A 66 8.22 2.88 0.71
CA ALA A 66 9.11 2.00 -0.04
C ALA A 66 8.78 0.51 0.20
N HIS A 67 8.58 0.15 1.46
CA HIS A 67 8.19 -1.21 1.84
C HIS A 67 6.83 -1.61 1.25
N MET A 68 5.86 -0.70 1.27
CA MET A 68 4.54 -0.95 0.70
C MET A 68 4.59 -1.11 -0.83
N VAL A 69 5.39 -0.30 -1.54
CA VAL A 69 5.65 -0.46 -2.99
C VAL A 69 6.18 -1.85 -3.29
N PHE A 70 7.17 -2.30 -2.51
CA PHE A 70 7.75 -3.63 -2.64
C PHE A 70 6.69 -4.72 -2.43
N ALA A 71 5.92 -4.65 -1.33
CA ALA A 71 4.92 -5.67 -0.99
C ALA A 71 3.82 -5.78 -2.07
N LEU A 72 3.38 -4.65 -2.63
CA LEU A 72 2.38 -4.63 -3.71
C LEU A 72 2.91 -5.26 -5.01
N LYS A 73 4.16 -4.91 -5.39
CA LYS A 73 4.82 -5.53 -6.56
C LYS A 73 5.01 -7.03 -6.38
N LEU A 74 5.39 -7.46 -5.17
CA LEU A 74 5.55 -8.86 -4.84
C LEU A 74 4.21 -9.60 -4.89
N ALA A 75 3.15 -9.03 -4.33
CA ALA A 75 1.80 -9.59 -4.42
C ALA A 75 1.34 -9.76 -5.87
N ARG A 76 1.62 -8.79 -6.74
CA ARG A 76 1.33 -8.89 -8.18
C ARG A 76 2.13 -10.00 -8.84
N GLN A 77 3.42 -10.16 -8.51
CA GLN A 77 4.24 -11.25 -9.04
C GLN A 77 3.71 -12.63 -8.63
N TYR A 78 3.30 -12.78 -7.36
CA TYR A 78 2.64 -14.00 -6.88
C TYR A 78 1.31 -14.26 -7.59
N ALA A 79 0.49 -13.23 -7.83
CA ALA A 79 -0.73 -13.35 -8.61
C ALA A 79 -0.46 -13.81 -10.05
N ALA A 80 0.69 -13.45 -10.62
CA ALA A 80 1.15 -13.91 -11.93
C ALA A 80 1.84 -15.29 -11.92
N GLY A 81 1.84 -16.00 -10.79
CA GLY A 81 2.41 -17.35 -10.66
C GLY A 81 3.91 -17.40 -10.34
N THR A 82 4.54 -16.26 -10.01
CA THR A 82 5.94 -16.23 -9.57
C THR A 82 6.04 -16.69 -8.12
N ILE A 83 7.04 -17.52 -7.79
CA ILE A 83 7.24 -18.09 -6.44
C ILE A 83 8.57 -17.69 -5.77
N ALA A 84 9.28 -16.71 -6.33
CA ALA A 84 10.56 -16.28 -5.77
C ALA A 84 10.35 -15.54 -4.43
N PRO A 85 11.18 -15.82 -3.40
CA PRO A 85 11.11 -15.10 -2.14
C PRO A 85 11.54 -13.64 -2.35
N GLY A 86 10.80 -12.71 -1.74
CA GLY A 86 11.16 -11.31 -1.71
C GLY A 86 12.24 -10.99 -0.66
N ASP A 87 13.05 -9.97 -0.91
CA ASP A 87 14.00 -9.41 0.06
C ASP A 87 13.29 -8.37 0.95
N TRP A 88 12.67 -8.85 2.01
CA TRP A 88 11.90 -8.03 2.95
C TRP A 88 12.78 -7.07 3.76
N ASP A 89 14.02 -7.43 4.06
CA ASP A 89 14.91 -6.59 4.86
C ASP A 89 15.33 -5.35 4.06
N SER A 90 15.73 -5.55 2.79
CA SER A 90 16.15 -4.44 1.93
C SER A 90 14.99 -3.55 1.46
N SER A 91 13.74 -4.03 1.55
CA SER A 91 12.55 -3.31 1.05
C SER A 91 12.26 -1.99 1.79
N TRP A 92 12.81 -1.81 2.98
CA TRP A 92 12.69 -0.57 3.76
C TRP A 92 13.66 0.53 3.26
N ASN A 93 14.64 0.19 2.43
CA ASN A 93 15.64 1.14 1.97
C ASN A 93 15.04 2.13 0.96
N THR A 94 15.20 3.43 1.24
CA THR A 94 14.73 4.53 0.39
C THR A 94 15.85 5.15 -0.45
N GLY A 95 17.11 4.80 -0.19
CA GLY A 95 18.27 5.47 -0.78
C GLY A 95 18.36 6.95 -0.36
N ASP A 96 19.00 7.76 -1.20
CA ASP A 96 19.01 9.21 -1.03
C ASP A 96 17.64 9.78 -1.44
N LEU A 97 16.96 10.44 -0.49
CA LEU A 97 15.62 10.96 -0.69
C LEU A 97 15.59 12.49 -0.64
N ASP A 98 15.54 13.10 -1.82
CA ASP A 98 15.16 14.51 -2.03
C ASP A 98 13.69 14.62 -2.46
N ASP A 99 13.19 15.84 -2.71
CA ASP A 99 11.79 16.05 -3.08
C ASP A 99 11.41 15.39 -4.42
N ALA A 100 12.36 15.27 -5.36
CA ALA A 100 12.11 14.61 -6.64
C ALA A 100 12.03 13.08 -6.47
N ALA A 101 12.95 12.49 -5.70
CA ALA A 101 12.92 11.08 -5.34
C ALA A 101 11.67 10.74 -4.51
N TRP A 102 11.24 11.64 -3.64
CA TRP A 102 10.02 11.48 -2.86
C TRP A 102 8.77 11.48 -3.76
N ALA A 103 8.66 12.43 -4.69
CA ALA A 103 7.57 12.42 -5.67
C ALA A 103 7.56 11.13 -6.51
N ALA A 104 8.73 10.69 -6.98
CA ALA A 104 8.86 9.44 -7.72
C ALA A 104 8.44 8.21 -6.89
N LEU A 105 8.72 8.21 -5.58
CA LEU A 105 8.30 7.14 -4.68
C LEU A 105 6.78 7.11 -4.48
N GLN A 106 6.12 8.26 -4.39
CA GLN A 106 4.65 8.35 -4.36
C GLN A 106 4.01 7.84 -5.67
N ASP A 107 4.60 8.18 -6.81
CA ASP A 107 4.15 7.68 -8.11
C ASP A 107 4.37 6.17 -8.25
N ALA A 108 5.48 5.65 -7.73
CA ALA A 108 5.74 4.21 -7.68
C ALA A 108 4.72 3.47 -6.81
N LEU A 109 4.29 4.06 -5.69
CA LEU A 109 3.21 3.50 -4.87
C LEU A 109 1.91 3.44 -5.66
N ARG A 110 1.55 4.53 -6.33
CA ARG A 110 0.34 4.60 -7.16
C ARG A 110 0.35 3.54 -8.25
N ALA A 111 1.44 3.47 -9.01
CA ALA A 111 1.60 2.50 -10.08
C ALA A 111 1.55 1.05 -9.57
N ALA A 112 2.16 0.76 -8.42
CA ALA A 112 2.22 -0.60 -7.88
C ALA A 112 0.85 -1.14 -7.47
N TYR A 113 0.02 -0.35 -6.77
CA TYR A 113 -1.32 -0.84 -6.39
C TYR A 113 -2.24 -0.90 -7.61
N GLN A 114 -2.13 0.04 -8.56
CA GLN A 114 -2.93 0.03 -9.78
C GLN A 114 -2.60 -1.17 -10.68
N ASP A 115 -1.32 -1.52 -10.83
CA ASP A 115 -0.90 -2.72 -11.56
C ASP A 115 -1.47 -4.00 -10.92
N LEU A 116 -1.46 -4.09 -9.59
CA LEU A 116 -2.07 -5.21 -8.88
C LEU A 116 -3.60 -5.29 -9.12
N LEU A 117 -4.31 -4.16 -9.10
CA LEU A 117 -5.76 -4.14 -9.32
C LEU A 117 -6.15 -4.43 -10.78
N ALA A 118 -5.35 -3.95 -11.73
CA ALA A 118 -5.54 -4.16 -13.16
C ALA A 118 -5.21 -5.59 -13.60
N PHE A 119 -4.47 -6.35 -12.78
CA PHE A 119 -4.10 -7.71 -13.11
C PHE A 119 -5.32 -8.65 -13.13
N GLU A 120 -5.66 -9.12 -14.33
CA GLU A 120 -6.63 -10.18 -14.57
C GLU A 120 -5.89 -11.53 -14.51
N THR A 121 -6.28 -12.42 -13.61
CA THR A 121 -5.69 -13.76 -13.53
C THR A 121 -6.23 -14.62 -14.69
N PRO A 122 -5.41 -15.45 -15.34
CA PRO A 122 -5.87 -16.37 -16.39
C PRO A 122 -6.93 -17.36 -15.90
N ASP A 123 -6.83 -17.75 -14.62
CA ASP A 123 -7.84 -18.51 -13.90
C ASP A 123 -8.39 -17.62 -12.80
N GLU A 124 -9.62 -17.13 -12.93
CA GLU A 124 -10.33 -16.34 -11.91
C GLU A 124 -10.74 -17.20 -10.69
N THR A 125 -10.01 -18.26 -10.36
CA THR A 125 -10.39 -19.17 -9.28
C THR A 125 -9.60 -18.82 -8.02
N PHE A 126 -10.30 -18.24 -7.04
CA PHE A 126 -9.83 -18.16 -5.65
C PHE A 126 -10.03 -19.53 -4.97
N ASP A 127 -9.42 -20.56 -5.54
CA ASP A 127 -9.65 -21.96 -5.19
C ASP A 127 -8.63 -22.50 -4.18
N SER A 128 -7.45 -21.88 -4.09
CA SER A 128 -6.44 -22.22 -3.08
C SER A 128 -6.54 -21.35 -1.83
N PHE A 129 -6.22 -21.96 -0.69
CA PHE A 129 -6.12 -21.28 0.59
C PHE A 129 -5.04 -20.18 0.53
N GLU A 130 -3.93 -20.46 -0.14
CA GLU A 130 -2.79 -19.58 -0.33
C GLU A 130 -3.17 -18.32 -1.10
N THR A 131 -3.93 -18.45 -2.20
CA THR A 131 -4.42 -17.30 -2.97
C THR A 131 -5.32 -16.43 -2.10
N VAL A 132 -6.30 -17.02 -1.40
CA VAL A 132 -7.20 -16.27 -0.52
C VAL A 132 -6.43 -15.56 0.60
N CYS A 133 -5.50 -16.26 1.25
CA CYS A 133 -4.63 -15.68 2.27
C CYS A 133 -3.76 -14.55 1.72
N GLY A 134 -3.21 -14.68 0.51
CA GLY A 134 -2.38 -13.66 -0.12
C GLY A 134 -3.13 -12.34 -0.36
N PHE A 135 -4.35 -12.41 -0.87
CA PHE A 135 -5.19 -11.21 -1.05
C PHE A 135 -5.59 -10.58 0.29
N CYS A 136 -6.02 -11.40 1.27
CA CYS A 136 -6.31 -10.92 2.62
C CYS A 136 -5.09 -10.24 3.27
N ALA A 137 -3.92 -10.88 3.17
CA ALA A 137 -2.67 -10.37 3.70
C ALA A 137 -2.28 -9.05 3.03
N THR A 138 -2.47 -8.92 1.71
CA THR A 138 -2.18 -7.68 0.98
C THR A 138 -3.02 -6.50 1.50
N VAL A 139 -4.33 -6.69 1.70
CA VAL A 139 -5.23 -5.67 2.25
C VAL A 139 -4.84 -5.32 3.69
N ALA A 140 -4.64 -6.34 4.54
CA ALA A 140 -4.29 -6.14 5.94
C ALA A 140 -2.94 -5.42 6.10
N HIS A 141 -1.96 -5.78 5.27
CA HIS A 141 -0.64 -5.16 5.26
C HIS A 141 -0.72 -3.69 4.85
N ALA A 142 -1.44 -3.37 3.77
CA ALA A 142 -1.66 -1.99 3.35
C ALA A 142 -2.35 -1.15 4.45
N ALA A 143 -3.35 -1.71 5.14
CA ALA A 143 -4.03 -1.04 6.24
C ALA A 143 -3.10 -0.76 7.44
N TYR A 144 -2.22 -1.71 7.78
CA TYR A 144 -1.19 -1.51 8.80
C TYR A 144 -0.27 -0.34 8.44
N HIS A 145 0.24 -0.31 7.20
CA HIS A 145 1.11 0.77 6.74
C HIS A 145 0.39 2.12 6.74
N LEU A 146 -0.87 2.19 6.31
CA LEU A 146 -1.67 3.41 6.40
C LEU A 146 -1.75 3.93 7.84
N GLY A 147 -2.01 3.04 8.80
CA GLY A 147 -2.05 3.39 10.23
C GLY A 147 -0.73 3.99 10.72
N ALA A 148 0.38 3.30 10.44
CA ALA A 148 1.72 3.76 10.83
C ALA A 148 2.08 5.11 10.17
N ILE A 149 1.87 5.23 8.86
CA ILE A 149 2.13 6.45 8.09
C ILE A 149 1.35 7.64 8.66
N ARG A 150 0.07 7.47 8.98
CA ARG A 150 -0.74 8.56 9.55
C ARG A 150 -0.20 9.03 10.89
N GLN A 151 0.23 8.14 11.77
CA GLN A 151 0.81 8.52 13.07
C GLN A 151 2.14 9.25 12.89
N LEU A 152 3.00 8.77 12.01
CA LEU A 152 4.29 9.38 11.71
C LEU A 152 4.13 10.75 11.03
N ALA A 153 3.16 10.89 10.12
CA ALA A 153 2.86 12.14 9.43
C ALA A 153 2.36 13.25 10.36
N VAL A 154 1.75 12.90 11.50
CA VAL A 154 1.38 13.87 12.55
C VAL A 154 2.61 14.36 13.29
N ILE A 155 3.61 13.49 13.53
CA ILE A 155 4.83 13.82 14.27
C ILE A 155 5.82 14.61 13.40
N ALA A 156 5.86 14.34 12.10
CA ALA A 156 6.77 15.01 11.16
C ALA A 156 6.36 16.46 10.80
N LYS A 157 5.19 16.92 11.24
CA LYS A 157 4.67 18.28 11.04
C LYS A 157 4.93 19.14 12.26
#